data_AF-A0A8S3JHY5-F1
#
_entry.id   AF-A0A8S3JHY5-F1
#
_cell.length_a   1.000
_cell.length_b   1.000
_cell.length_c   1.000
_cell.angle_alpha   90.00
_cell.angle_beta   90.00
_cell.angle_gamma   90.00
#
_symmetry.space_group_name_H-M   'P 1'
#
loop_
_entity.id
_entity.type
_entity.pdbx_description
1 polymer ?
#
loop_
_entity_poly.entity_id
_entity_poly.type
_entity_poly.pdbx_seq_one_letter_code
_entity_poly.pdbx_strand_id
1 'polypeptide(L)' 'MAAALKMDKVDRPQLAQHDSSILDLVFVMDCTGSMGSYIASATSNIRDIVQEIVISEKSDIHLALVEYRDHPPQ' A
#
# COMPACT_ATOMS: atom_id res chain seq x y z
N MET A 1 36.16 -11.17 7.73
CA MET A 1 35.90 -11.23 6.29
C MET A 1 34.39 -11.26 6.08
N ALA A 2 33.82 -10.26 5.44
CA ALA A 2 32.39 -10.24 5.07
C ALA A 2 32.30 -10.47 3.56
N ALA A 3 31.59 -11.52 3.15
CA ALA A 3 31.29 -11.77 1.75
C ALA A 3 30.19 -10.81 1.29
N ALA A 4 30.47 -10.00 0.27
CA ALA A 4 29.46 -9.15 -0.34
C ALA A 4 28.51 -10.02 -1.19
N LEU A 5 27.22 -10.02 -0.84
CA LEU A 5 26.16 -10.62 -1.65
C LEU A 5 26.11 -9.92 -3.01
N LYS A 6 26.43 -10.64 -4.08
CA LYS A 6 26.18 -10.16 -5.45
C LYS A 6 24.70 -10.35 -5.74
N MET A 7 23.96 -9.26 -5.91
CA MET A 7 22.61 -9.31 -6.47
C MET A 7 22.73 -9.25 -7.99
N ASP A 8 22.27 -10.30 -8.66
CA ASP A 8 22.14 -10.27 -10.12
C ASP A 8 21.13 -9.18 -10.50
N LYS A 9 21.44 -8.39 -11.54
CA LYS A 9 20.50 -7.43 -12.12
C LYS A 9 19.33 -8.22 -12.71
N VAL A 10 18.27 -8.37 -11.93
CA VAL A 10 17.00 -8.88 -12.43
C VAL A 10 16.44 -7.86 -13.40
N ASP A 11 16.06 -8.30 -14.61
CA ASP A 11 15.37 -7.45 -15.58
C ASP A 11 14.09 -6.92 -14.94
N ARG A 12 14.05 -5.60 -14.71
CA ARG A 12 12.84 -4.97 -14.20
C ARG A 12 11.78 -5.06 -15.29
N PRO A 13 10.55 -5.47 -14.96
CA PRO A 13 9.46 -5.43 -15.93
C PRO A 13 9.32 -4.01 -16.48
N GLN A 14 8.98 -3.91 -17.77
CA GLN A 14 8.67 -2.62 -18.38
C GLN A 14 7.51 -1.99 -17.60
N LEU A 15 7.73 -0.77 -17.12
CA LEU A 15 6.71 -0.01 -16.41
C LEU A 15 5.54 0.21 -17.37
N ALA A 16 4.32 -0.03 -16.90
CA ALA A 16 3.14 0.25 -17.69
C ALA A 16 3.05 1.76 -17.98
N GLN A 17 2.55 2.11 -19.16
CA GLN A 17 2.26 3.49 -19.51
C GLN A 17 1.00 3.91 -18.74
N HIS A 18 1.20 4.53 -17.59
CA HIS A 18 0.11 5.05 -16.77
C HIS A 18 -0.28 6.45 -17.24
N ASP A 19 -1.59 6.72 -17.28
CA ASP A 19 -2.12 8.07 -17.40
C ASP A 19 -1.83 8.81 -16.10
N SER A 20 -1.09 9.92 -16.16
CA SER A 20 -0.73 10.70 -14.97
C SER A 20 -1.93 11.38 -14.29
N SER A 21 -3.11 11.35 -14.92
CA SER A 21 -4.36 11.85 -14.32
C SER A 21 -5.04 10.84 -13.39
N ILE A 22 -4.60 9.58 -13.40
CA ILE A 22 -5.18 8.50 -12.60
C ILE A 22 -4.14 7.96 -11.62
N LEU A 23 -4.50 7.96 -10.34
CA LEU A 23 -3.70 7.39 -9.26
C LEU A 23 -4.36 6.10 -8.74
N ASP A 24 -3.68 4.97 -8.95
CA ASP A 24 -4.05 3.71 -8.29
C ASP A 24 -3.37 3.64 -6.91
N LEU A 25 -4.16 3.60 -5.85
CA LEU A 25 -3.69 3.59 -4.47
C LEU A 25 -4.21 2.37 -3.72
N VAL A 26 -3.29 1.57 -3.16
CA VAL A 26 -3.63 0.40 -2.34
C VAL A 26 -3.13 0.58 -0.92
N PHE A 27 -4.03 0.48 0.04
CA PHE A 27 -3.68 0.33 1.46
C PHE A 27 -3.70 -1.14 1.84
N VAL A 28 -2.61 -1.63 2.44
CA VAL A 28 -2.55 -2.98 2.99
C VAL A 28 -2.52 -2.88 4.51
N MET A 29 -3.55 -3.41 5.16
CA MET A 29 -3.83 -3.21 6.57
C MET A 29 -3.66 -4.51 7.37
N ASP A 30 -2.84 -4.43 8.42
CA ASP A 30 -2.71 -5.49 9.42
C ASP A 30 -3.98 -5.54 10.28
N CYS A 31 -4.66 -6.69 10.25
CA CYS A 31 -5.86 -6.96 11.04
C CYS A 31 -5.64 -8.08 12.08
N THR A 32 -4.39 -8.29 12.54
CA THR A 32 -4.06 -9.19 13.66
C THR A 32 -4.63 -8.68 14.99
N GLY A 33 -4.68 -9.55 16.01
CA GLY A 33 -5.32 -9.23 17.29
C GLY A 33 -4.73 -8.02 18.02
N SER A 34 -3.41 -7.79 17.90
CA SER A 34 -2.75 -6.61 18.47
C SER A 34 -3.15 -5.29 17.84
N MET A 35 -3.69 -5.32 16.61
CA MET A 35 -4.10 -4.12 15.88
C MET A 35 -5.49 -3.61 16.27
N GLY A 36 -6.27 -4.36 17.06
CA GLY A 36 -7.68 -4.04 17.34
C GLY A 36 -7.95 -2.59 17.77
N SER A 37 -7.12 -2.00 18.63
CA SER A 37 -7.25 -0.60 19.06
C SER A 37 -6.88 0.42 17.98
N TYR A 38 -6.11 0.02 16.98
CA TYR A 38 -5.59 0.86 15.92
C TYR A 38 -6.44 0.84 14.66
N ILE A 39 -7.29 -0.17 14.47
CA ILE A 39 -8.11 -0.32 13.26
C ILE A 39 -8.93 0.94 12.97
N ALA A 40 -9.58 1.50 13.98
CA ALA A 40 -10.39 2.70 13.84
C ALA A 40 -9.54 3.92 13.44
N SER A 41 -8.38 4.11 14.07
CA SER A 41 -7.46 5.22 13.76
C SER A 41 -6.85 5.06 12.37
N ALA A 42 -6.42 3.85 11.99
CA ALA A 42 -5.91 3.54 10.66
C ALA A 42 -6.95 3.84 9.58
N THR A 43 -8.21 3.46 9.81
CA THR A 43 -9.30 3.74 8.88
C THR A 43 -9.54 5.25 8.72
N SER A 44 -9.47 6.02 9.82
CA SER A 44 -9.58 7.49 9.77
C SER A 44 -8.44 8.08 8.93
N ASN A 45 -7.20 7.69 9.23
CA ASN A 45 -6.02 8.21 8.55
C ASN A 45 -6.03 7.89 7.05
N ILE A 46 -6.48 6.70 6.66
CA ILE A 46 -6.63 6.33 5.24
C ILE A 46 -7.58 7.29 4.52
N ARG A 47 -8.72 7.64 5.14
CA ARG A 47 -9.66 8.60 4.55
C ARG A 47 -9.05 10.00 4.43
N ASP A 48 -8.37 10.46 5.47
CA ASP A 48 -7.74 11.78 5.49
C ASP A 48 -6.68 11.89 4.38
N ILE A 49 -5.86 10.84 4.20
CA ILE A 49 -4.86 10.78 3.12
C ILE A 49 -5.52 10.84 1.75
N VAL A 50 -6.56 10.01 1.50
CA VAL A 50 -7.25 9.99 0.21
C VAL A 50 -7.88 11.35 -0.08
N GLN A 51 -8.52 11.96 0.91
CA GLN A 51 -9.14 13.27 0.77
C GLN A 51 -8.11 14.36 0.43
N GLU A 52 -6.96 14.36 1.11
CA GLU A 52 -5.90 15.33 0.85
C GLU A 52 -5.35 15.20 -0.58
N ILE A 53 -5.13 13.96 -1.06
CA ILE A 53 -4.64 13.71 -2.43
C ILE A 53 -5.65 14.21 -3.47
N VAL A 54 -6.95 13.95 -3.29
CA VAL A 54 -7.99 14.43 -4.21
C VAL A 54 -8.00 15.96 -4.28
N ILE A 55 -7.82 16.62 -3.13
CA ILE A 55 -7.80 18.09 -3.03
C ILE A 55 -6.54 18.68 -3.68
N SER A 56 -5.36 18.09 -3.43
CA SER A 56 -4.08 18.65 -3.87
C SER A 56 -3.78 18.37 -5.34
N GLU A 57 -4.00 17.13 -5.79
CA GLU A 57 -3.53 16.67 -7.12
C GLU A 57 -4.61 16.73 -8.20
N LYS A 58 -5.87 17.02 -7.86
CA LYS A 58 -7.03 16.99 -8.79
C LYS A 58 -7.04 15.76 -9.70
N SER A 59 -6.57 14.63 -9.19
CA SER A 59 -6.41 13.38 -9.93
C SER A 59 -7.55 12.42 -9.57
N ASP A 60 -7.97 11.61 -10.54
CA ASP A 60 -8.93 10.54 -10.29
C ASP A 60 -8.24 9.41 -9.52
N ILE A 61 -8.81 9.00 -8.38
CA ILE A 61 -8.21 7.97 -7.52
C ILE A 61 -8.99 6.68 -7.62
N HIS A 62 -8.29 5.59 -7.94
CA HIS A 62 -8.78 4.24 -7.71
C HIS A 62 -8.20 3.71 -6.41
N LEU A 63 -9.08 3.48 -5.44
CA LEU A 63 -8.70 3.03 -4.10
C LEU A 63 -8.96 1.53 -3.94
N ALA A 64 -7.96 0.81 -3.44
CA ALA A 64 -8.15 -0.52 -2.88
C ALA A 64 -7.68 -0.59 -1.43
N LEU A 65 -8.36 -1.42 -0.64
CA LEU A 65 -7.97 -1.77 0.73
C LEU A 65 -7.84 -3.29 0.80
N VAL A 66 -6.69 -3.77 1.25
CA VAL A 66 -6.42 -5.19 1.45
C VAL A 66 -6.15 -5.42 2.92
N GLU A 67 -6.97 -6.25 3.55
CA GLU A 67 -6.74 -6.68 4.92
C GLU A 67 -5.94 -7.98 4.92
N TYR A 68 -4.94 -8.08 5.79
CA TYR A 68 -4.24 -9.34 6.05
C TYR A 68 -4.34 -9.75 7.51
N ARG A 69 -4.32 -11.06 7.73
CA ARG A 69 -4.29 -11.71 9.05
C ARG A 69 -3.28 -12.84 9.03
N ASP A 70 -2.92 -13.31 10.22
CA ASP A 70 -2.16 -14.54 10.37
C ASP A 70 -2.90 -15.74 9.78
N HIS A 71 -2.12 -16.71 9.31
CA HIS A 71 -2.64 -18.00 8.87
C HIS A 71 -3.33 -18.69 10.06
N PRO A 72 -4.56 -19.24 9.88
CA PRO A 72 -5.21 -19.96 10.96
C PRO A 72 -4.36 -21.16 11.43
N PRO A 73 -4.34 -21.46 12.74
CA PRO A 73 -3.65 -22.64 13.25
C PRO A 73 -4.28 -23.92 12.67
N GLN A 74 -3.44 -24.90 12.33
CA GLN A 74 -3.84 -26.20 11.75
C GLN A 74 -4.52 -27.11 12.76
#